data_AF-A0A7S0B733-F1
#
_entry.id   AF-A0A7S0B733-F1
#
_cell.length_a   1.000
_cell.length_b   1.000
_cell.length_c   1.000
_cell.angle_alpha   90.00
_cell.angle_beta   90.00
_cell.angle_gamma   90.00
#
_symmetry.space_group_name_H-M   'P 1'
#
loop_
_entity.id
_entity.type
_entity.pdbx_description
1 polymer ?
#
loop_
_entity_poly.entity_id
_entity_poly.type
_entity_poly.pdbx_seq_one_letter_code
_entity_poly.pdbx_strand_id
1 'polypeptide(L)'
;RLAAGAGERGMGRVLSPPCLGLLFQHGARNQFQCNNCWAQAATQILEMLVCEASGGFFTGPAAELSVAYLTSCAREAWVGSNGCQDQGGDTAVALRWAAEHGLPTGGPLLDPYTCVPSFADMKVAPPCPQNCTNPRYPRSLQEDLFVPEGLNETWLTNAFESAVHALQSGPIAITFPVYEDFTSYTSGTYSHKWGGFLFYHICAAFGHGPDFIQAYNSWGQVDWGAGGTFNISKDAIRSYIIPGRLLSIGNERLYPLPFSNRPTVVTLSGFQNELLNGEYHEGGAAIVNQHSVYWNWHGKDSFPPPPDTCLLYWCDRSKQWMVVSHAPELDSIKQGACPWDARSPTIPMRRSSLKHVVAELSFAQGWLEQSGAGTGVHVRPHAGIAHVAWKS
;
A
#
# COMPACT_ATOMS: atom_id res chain seq x y z
N ARG A 1 -13.74 -15.45 -14.53
CA ARG A 1 -13.15 -15.07 -15.85
C ARG A 1 -14.14 -14.17 -16.60
N LEU A 2 -14.34 -12.95 -16.11
CA LEU A 2 -15.02 -11.84 -16.79
C LEU A 2 -14.32 -10.57 -16.26
N ALA A 3 -14.10 -9.57 -17.13
CA ALA A 3 -13.30 -8.34 -16.92
C ALA A 3 -11.83 -8.31 -17.43
N ALA A 4 -11.50 -9.00 -18.53
CA ALA A 4 -10.20 -8.82 -19.21
C ALA A 4 -10.31 -8.22 -20.64
N GLY A 5 -11.45 -7.64 -21.02
CA GLY A 5 -11.79 -7.43 -22.44
C GLY A 5 -11.94 -6.00 -22.96
N ALA A 6 -11.97 -4.96 -22.12
CA ALA A 6 -12.19 -3.59 -22.61
C ALA A 6 -11.55 -2.58 -21.65
N GLY A 7 -10.37 -2.05 -22.00
CA GLY A 7 -9.73 -0.99 -21.22
C GLY A 7 -8.21 -0.81 -21.31
N GLU A 8 -7.49 -1.45 -22.25
CA GLU A 8 -6.03 -1.29 -22.33
C GLU A 8 -5.53 -0.09 -23.16
N ARG A 9 -6.43 0.75 -23.69
CA ARG A 9 -6.06 1.97 -24.42
C ARG A 9 -6.61 3.19 -23.70
N GLY A 10 -5.90 3.63 -22.64
CA GLY A 10 -6.20 4.86 -21.90
C GLY A 10 -5.87 4.81 -20.41
N MET A 11 -5.84 3.61 -19.80
CA MET A 11 -5.39 3.44 -18.42
C MET A 11 -3.86 3.59 -18.38
N GLY A 12 -3.37 4.79 -18.07
CA GLY A 12 -1.99 4.95 -17.61
C GLY A 12 -1.78 4.04 -16.40
N ARG A 13 -1.18 2.86 -16.56
CA ARG A 13 -0.80 2.01 -15.42
C ARG A 13 0.43 2.62 -14.76
N VAL A 14 0.16 3.64 -13.94
CA VAL A 14 1.11 4.33 -13.08
C VAL A 14 1.36 3.52 -11.81
N LEU A 15 0.31 2.86 -11.31
CA LEU A 15 0.43 1.97 -10.16
C LEU A 15 1.09 0.65 -10.56
N SER A 16 2.01 0.21 -9.73
CA SER A 16 2.55 -1.13 -9.73
C SER A 16 1.43 -2.18 -9.63
N PRO A 17 1.60 -3.40 -10.18
CA PRO A 17 0.60 -4.46 -10.07
C PRO A 17 0.04 -4.72 -8.66
N PRO A 18 0.84 -4.75 -7.57
CA PRO A 18 0.30 -4.94 -6.23
C PRO A 18 -0.61 -3.78 -5.78
N CYS A 19 -0.22 -2.52 -6.03
CA CYS A 19 -1.01 -1.36 -5.62
C CYS A 19 -2.24 -1.15 -6.50
N LEU A 20 -2.18 -1.53 -7.78
CA LEU A 20 -3.37 -1.61 -8.62
C LEU A 20 -4.36 -2.66 -8.09
N GLY A 21 -3.86 -3.80 -7.60
CA GLY A 21 -4.69 -4.80 -6.92
C GLY A 21 -5.34 -4.24 -5.66
N LEU A 22 -4.60 -3.49 -4.85
CA LEU A 22 -5.11 -2.81 -3.66
C LEU A 22 -6.22 -1.80 -4.00
N LEU A 23 -6.00 -0.98 -5.03
CA LEU A 23 -7.00 -0.04 -5.53
C LEU A 23 -8.32 -0.74 -5.89
N PHE A 24 -8.25 -1.87 -6.60
CA PHE A 24 -9.46 -2.63 -6.97
C PHE A 24 -10.14 -3.28 -5.76
N GLN A 25 -9.37 -3.66 -4.74
CA GLN A 25 -9.90 -4.30 -3.54
C GLN A 25 -10.60 -3.30 -2.61
N HIS A 26 -10.02 -2.10 -2.42
CA HIS A 26 -10.47 -1.12 -1.43
C HIS A 26 -11.05 0.18 -2.02
N GLY A 27 -11.05 0.36 -3.35
CA GLY A 27 -11.46 1.61 -3.97
C GLY A 27 -12.94 1.96 -3.75
N ALA A 28 -13.82 0.96 -3.76
CA ALA A 28 -15.26 1.16 -3.56
C ALA A 28 -15.64 1.10 -2.07
N ARG A 29 -15.38 2.21 -1.38
CA ARG A 29 -15.73 2.42 0.04
C ARG A 29 -17.18 2.83 0.24
N ASN A 30 -17.64 2.86 1.49
CA ASN A 30 -18.95 3.39 1.86
C ASN A 30 -18.84 4.42 2.99
N GLN A 31 -19.29 5.65 2.73
CA GLN A 31 -19.35 6.75 3.72
C GLN A 31 -20.58 6.70 4.63
N PHE A 32 -21.54 5.80 4.34
CA PHE A 32 -22.82 5.68 5.04
C PHE A 32 -23.53 7.03 5.13
N GLN A 33 -24.06 7.41 6.30
CA GLN A 33 -24.76 8.68 6.53
C GLN A 33 -23.84 9.84 6.92
N CYS A 34 -22.52 9.64 6.91
CA CYS A 34 -21.54 10.67 7.23
C CYS A 34 -21.11 11.40 5.95
N ASN A 35 -21.15 12.73 5.96
CA ASN A 35 -20.69 13.54 4.83
C ASN A 35 -19.15 13.71 4.83
N ASN A 36 -18.42 12.59 4.86
CA ASN A 36 -16.95 12.57 4.89
C ASN A 36 -16.29 12.18 3.56
N CYS A 37 -16.94 12.46 2.42
CA CYS A 37 -16.35 12.20 1.09
C CYS A 37 -14.96 12.84 0.92
N TRP A 38 -14.74 13.99 1.57
CA TRP A 38 -13.43 14.66 1.62
C TRP A 38 -12.33 13.78 2.23
N ALA A 39 -12.65 13.04 3.29
CA ALA A 39 -11.74 12.13 3.98
C ALA A 39 -11.61 10.81 3.21
N GLN A 40 -12.72 10.29 2.69
CA GLN A 40 -12.74 9.09 1.83
C GLN A 40 -11.79 9.25 0.64
N ALA A 41 -11.89 10.37 -0.09
CA ALA A 41 -11.03 10.66 -1.23
C ALA A 41 -9.57 10.86 -0.81
N ALA A 42 -9.30 11.59 0.27
CA ALA A 42 -7.95 11.78 0.80
C ALA A 42 -7.31 10.43 1.16
N THR A 43 -7.98 9.60 1.94
CA THR A 43 -7.46 8.30 2.37
C THR A 43 -7.21 7.37 1.19
N GLN A 44 -8.11 7.30 0.19
CA GLN A 44 -7.89 6.50 -1.02
C GLN A 44 -6.64 6.93 -1.80
N ILE A 45 -6.41 8.25 -1.91
CA ILE A 45 -5.20 8.78 -2.53
C ILE A 45 -3.96 8.37 -1.73
N LEU A 46 -3.98 8.61 -0.42
CA LEU A 46 -2.85 8.32 0.48
C LEU A 46 -2.47 6.85 0.47
N GLU A 47 -3.44 5.94 0.42
CA GLU A 47 -3.17 4.50 0.36
C GLU A 47 -2.38 4.09 -0.86
N MET A 48 -2.72 4.65 -2.02
CA MET A 48 -1.97 4.36 -3.25
C MET A 48 -0.58 4.95 -3.19
N LEU A 49 -0.43 6.18 -2.65
CA LEU A 49 0.86 6.81 -2.45
C LEU A 49 1.75 6.02 -1.49
N VAL A 50 1.20 5.58 -0.35
CA VAL A 50 1.88 4.74 0.65
C VAL A 50 2.21 3.37 0.07
N CYS A 51 1.31 2.76 -0.68
CA CYS A 51 1.58 1.50 -1.37
C CYS A 51 2.73 1.62 -2.35
N GLU A 52 2.72 2.59 -3.26
CA GLU A 52 3.79 2.79 -4.24
C GLU A 52 5.13 3.11 -3.57
N ALA A 53 5.14 4.02 -2.60
CA ALA A 53 6.37 4.38 -1.88
C ALA A 53 6.93 3.23 -1.04
N SER A 54 6.06 2.32 -0.57
CA SER A 54 6.49 1.10 0.12
C SER A 54 6.95 -0.01 -0.84
N GLY A 55 6.86 0.18 -2.17
CA GLY A 55 7.16 -0.87 -3.15
C GLY A 55 6.11 -1.97 -3.22
N GLY A 56 4.84 -1.67 -2.90
CA GLY A 56 3.75 -2.65 -2.88
C GLY A 56 3.62 -3.41 -1.56
N PHE A 57 4.27 -2.95 -0.49
CA PHE A 57 4.29 -3.62 0.80
C PHE A 57 3.13 -3.29 1.73
N PHE A 58 2.54 -2.12 1.54
CA PHE A 58 1.22 -1.81 2.05
C PHE A 58 0.18 -2.55 1.20
N THR A 59 0.09 -3.88 1.37
CA THR A 59 -0.90 -4.73 0.69
C THR A 59 -1.41 -5.84 1.60
N GLY A 60 -2.59 -6.39 1.27
CA GLY A 60 -3.26 -7.44 2.03
C GLY A 60 -4.44 -6.94 2.85
N PRO A 61 -5.07 -7.79 3.69
CA PRO A 61 -6.32 -7.47 4.36
C PRO A 61 -6.27 -6.25 5.29
N ALA A 62 -5.12 -6.00 5.93
CA ALA A 62 -4.91 -4.86 6.83
C ALA A 62 -4.40 -3.60 6.11
N ALA A 63 -4.17 -3.65 4.79
CA ALA A 63 -3.60 -2.55 4.02
C ALA A 63 -4.67 -1.53 3.61
N GLU A 64 -5.35 -1.01 4.61
CA GLU A 64 -6.36 0.03 4.45
C GLU A 64 -6.08 1.11 5.50
N LEU A 65 -5.92 2.37 5.09
CA LEU A 65 -5.77 3.52 5.98
C LEU A 65 -7.12 3.95 6.53
N SER A 66 -7.14 4.43 7.78
CA SER A 66 -8.38 4.74 8.49
C SER A 66 -9.01 6.06 8.05
N VAL A 67 -10.10 5.96 7.29
CA VAL A 67 -11.00 7.10 7.03
C VAL A 67 -11.63 7.60 8.33
N ALA A 68 -11.96 6.69 9.26
CA ALA A 68 -12.56 7.05 10.54
C ALA A 68 -11.66 7.94 11.39
N TYR A 69 -10.37 7.60 11.46
CA TYR A 69 -9.37 8.39 12.18
C TYR A 69 -9.22 9.77 11.55
N LEU A 70 -9.05 9.84 10.21
CA LEU A 70 -8.95 11.12 9.51
C LEU A 70 -10.20 11.99 9.74
N THR A 71 -11.39 11.40 9.64
CA THR A 71 -12.66 12.10 9.86
C THR A 71 -12.79 12.61 11.30
N SER A 72 -12.28 11.89 12.29
CA SER A 72 -12.45 12.19 13.72
C SER A 72 -11.38 13.13 14.29
N CYS A 73 -10.18 13.12 13.69
CA CYS A 73 -8.98 13.76 14.26
C CYS A 73 -8.51 15.00 13.47
N ALA A 74 -8.72 15.06 12.16
CA ALA A 74 -8.29 16.19 11.32
C ALA A 74 -9.27 17.37 11.38
N ARG A 75 -9.35 18.01 12.55
CA ARG A 75 -10.31 19.09 12.81
C ARG A 75 -10.13 20.29 11.91
N GLU A 76 -8.90 20.53 11.46
CA GLU A 76 -8.50 21.59 10.54
C GLU A 76 -9.11 21.38 9.15
N ALA A 77 -9.38 20.13 8.76
CA ALA A 77 -9.99 19.79 7.49
C ALA A 77 -11.52 19.84 7.54
N TRP A 78 -12.13 19.99 8.71
CA TRP A 78 -13.58 20.07 8.85
C TRP A 78 -14.11 21.42 8.37
N VAL A 79 -15.19 21.38 7.59
CA VAL A 79 -16.04 22.57 7.45
C VAL A 79 -17.17 22.42 8.46
N GLY A 80 -17.05 23.12 9.59
CA GLY A 80 -17.99 23.02 10.71
C GLY A 80 -17.34 22.47 11.99
N SER A 81 -17.93 21.44 12.58
CA SER A 81 -17.66 21.06 13.99
C SER A 81 -17.49 19.57 14.26
N ASN A 82 -17.78 18.66 13.31
CA ASN A 82 -17.81 17.23 13.64
C ASN A 82 -17.46 16.24 12.51
N GLY A 83 -16.78 16.68 11.44
CA GLY A 83 -16.29 15.81 10.35
C GLY A 83 -17.33 15.14 9.44
N CYS A 84 -18.58 15.03 9.87
CA CYS A 84 -19.70 14.42 9.13
C CYS A 84 -20.80 15.43 8.73
N GLN A 85 -20.59 16.71 9.02
CA GLN A 85 -21.56 17.78 8.78
C GLN A 85 -21.83 18.05 7.30
N ASP A 86 -22.98 18.63 6.99
CA ASP A 86 -23.47 18.84 5.61
C ASP A 86 -22.53 19.71 4.75
N GLN A 87 -21.70 20.55 5.37
CA GLN A 87 -20.71 21.35 4.66
C GLN A 87 -19.46 20.55 4.25
N GLY A 88 -19.29 19.33 4.76
CA GLY A 88 -18.19 18.43 4.44
C GLY A 88 -16.84 18.86 5.02
N GLY A 89 -15.81 18.79 4.19
CA GLY A 89 -14.42 19.05 4.58
C GLY A 89 -13.54 19.33 3.37
N ASP A 90 -12.29 19.72 3.62
CA ASP A 90 -11.31 20.05 2.59
C ASP A 90 -10.27 18.93 2.43
N THR A 91 -10.30 18.25 1.28
CA THR A 91 -9.38 17.15 0.95
C THR A 91 -7.93 17.61 0.85
N ALA A 92 -7.65 18.84 0.39
CA ALA A 92 -6.27 19.34 0.34
C ALA A 92 -5.72 19.56 1.74
N VAL A 93 -6.52 20.12 2.65
CA VAL A 93 -6.15 20.24 4.06
C VAL A 93 -6.00 18.86 4.71
N ALA A 94 -6.89 17.91 4.41
CA ALA A 94 -6.79 16.55 4.93
C ALA A 94 -5.52 15.82 4.50
N LEU A 95 -5.11 15.96 3.23
CA LEU A 95 -3.86 15.40 2.71
C LEU A 95 -2.64 15.99 3.42
N ARG A 96 -2.60 17.32 3.63
CA ARG A 96 -1.52 17.99 4.37
C ARG A 96 -1.51 17.57 5.85
N TRP A 97 -2.69 17.50 6.48
CA TRP A 97 -2.81 17.06 7.86
C TRP A 97 -2.28 15.65 8.06
N ALA A 98 -2.62 14.72 7.17
CA ALA A 98 -2.10 13.35 7.20
C ALA A 98 -0.58 13.29 6.99
N ALA A 99 -0.01 14.19 6.19
CA ALA A 99 1.44 14.26 6.01
C ALA A 99 2.19 14.70 7.29
N GLU A 100 1.53 15.42 8.19
CA GLU A 100 2.08 15.86 9.47
C GLU A 100 1.79 14.88 10.62
N HIS A 101 0.62 14.24 10.63
CA HIS A 101 0.12 13.46 11.78
C HIS A 101 0.08 11.95 11.52
N GLY A 102 0.05 11.54 10.26
CA GLY A 102 -0.16 10.17 9.83
C GLY A 102 -1.57 9.64 10.03
N LEU A 103 -1.81 8.45 9.50
CA LEU A 103 -3.07 7.71 9.64
C LEU A 103 -2.80 6.26 10.07
N PRO A 104 -3.57 5.70 11.01
CA PRO A 104 -3.50 4.28 11.33
C PRO A 104 -4.17 3.44 10.25
N THR A 105 -4.01 2.13 10.29
CA THR A 105 -4.86 1.23 9.50
C THR A 105 -6.31 1.30 9.97
N GLY A 106 -7.27 1.12 9.05
CA GLY A 106 -8.69 1.16 9.34
C GLY A 106 -9.55 0.70 8.18
N GLY A 107 -10.03 -0.54 8.26
CA GLY A 107 -10.87 -1.18 7.26
C GLY A 107 -12.36 -0.89 7.42
N PRO A 108 -13.22 -1.75 6.86
CA PRO A 108 -14.67 -1.68 7.01
C PRO A 108 -15.13 -1.79 8.46
N LEU A 109 -16.43 -1.57 8.69
CA LEU A 109 -17.04 -1.66 10.01
C LEU A 109 -16.68 -2.96 10.75
N LEU A 110 -16.20 -2.84 11.99
CA LEU A 110 -15.80 -3.95 12.88
C LEU A 110 -14.66 -4.84 12.33
N ASP A 111 -13.86 -4.36 11.38
CA ASP A 111 -12.71 -5.11 10.88
C ASP A 111 -11.69 -5.42 12.00
N PRO A 112 -11.45 -6.70 12.34
CA PRO A 112 -10.52 -7.05 13.41
C PRO A 112 -9.06 -6.93 13.01
N TYR A 113 -8.75 -6.77 11.72
CA TYR A 113 -7.39 -6.77 11.18
C TYR A 113 -6.77 -5.38 11.09
N THR A 114 -7.48 -4.34 11.50
CA THR A 114 -7.01 -2.94 11.42
C THR A 114 -7.18 -2.21 12.76
N CYS A 115 -6.41 -1.13 12.94
CA CYS A 115 -6.33 -0.41 14.21
C CYS A 115 -7.58 0.41 14.52
N VAL A 116 -8.07 1.23 13.58
CA VAL A 116 -9.25 2.08 13.72
C VAL A 116 -10.18 1.87 12.53
N PRO A 117 -11.03 0.83 12.57
CA PRO A 117 -12.00 0.54 11.51
C PRO A 117 -13.04 1.66 11.33
N SER A 118 -13.73 1.63 10.21
CA SER A 118 -14.82 2.55 9.89
C SER A 118 -15.96 2.45 10.91
N PHE A 119 -16.72 3.54 11.06
CA PHE A 119 -17.93 3.59 11.87
C PHE A 119 -19.18 3.63 10.98
N ALA A 120 -20.28 3.08 11.46
CA ALA A 120 -21.56 3.08 10.76
C ALA A 120 -22.52 4.10 11.40
N ASP A 121 -23.41 4.63 10.56
CA ASP A 121 -24.64 5.34 10.97
C ASP A 121 -24.43 6.45 12.01
N MET A 122 -23.51 7.38 11.72
CA MET A 122 -23.36 8.59 12.51
C MET A 122 -23.35 9.85 11.63
N LYS A 123 -24.23 10.80 11.96
CA LYS A 123 -24.19 12.18 11.41
C LYS A 123 -23.10 13.05 12.04
N VAL A 124 -22.35 12.49 12.99
CA VAL A 124 -21.31 13.13 13.80
C VAL A 124 -20.16 12.14 13.89
N ALA A 125 -18.94 12.54 13.55
CA ALA A 125 -17.80 11.65 13.72
C ALA A 125 -17.63 11.30 15.21
N PRO A 126 -17.22 10.05 15.53
CA PRO A 126 -16.87 9.71 16.90
C PRO A 126 -15.69 10.59 17.39
N PRO A 127 -15.48 10.69 18.72
CA PRO A 127 -14.30 11.36 19.24
C PRO A 127 -13.01 10.75 18.68
N CYS A 128 -12.01 11.60 18.40
CA CYS A 128 -10.68 11.16 17.95
C CYS A 128 -10.11 10.10 18.92
N PRO A 129 -9.92 8.84 18.48
CA PRO A 129 -9.51 7.76 19.35
C PRO A 129 -8.06 7.95 19.81
N GLN A 130 -7.78 7.53 21.04
CA GLN A 130 -6.43 7.55 21.62
C GLN A 130 -5.73 6.18 21.56
N ASN A 131 -6.47 5.12 21.20
CA ASN A 131 -5.99 3.75 21.10
C ASN A 131 -6.67 3.05 19.92
N CYS A 132 -6.08 1.96 19.43
CA CYS A 132 -6.76 1.07 18.48
C CYS A 132 -8.05 0.52 19.11
N THR A 133 -9.10 0.36 18.31
CA THR A 133 -10.43 -0.03 18.80
C THR A 133 -10.48 -1.51 19.15
N ASN A 134 -9.69 -2.34 18.47
CA ASN A 134 -9.54 -3.76 18.79
C ASN A 134 -8.38 -3.97 19.78
N PRO A 135 -8.63 -4.40 21.03
CA PRO A 135 -7.58 -4.63 22.02
C PRO A 135 -6.67 -5.82 21.69
N ARG A 136 -7.04 -6.66 20.70
CA ARG A 136 -6.20 -7.75 20.19
C ARG A 136 -5.37 -7.33 18.97
N TYR A 137 -5.51 -6.10 18.50
CA TYR A 137 -4.65 -5.58 17.45
C TYR A 137 -3.22 -5.49 17.99
N PRO A 138 -2.19 -5.98 17.27
CA PRO A 138 -0.88 -6.22 17.85
C PRO A 138 0.00 -4.96 17.96
N ARG A 139 -0.46 -3.82 17.46
CA ARG A 139 0.24 -2.53 17.56
C ARG A 139 -0.56 -1.57 18.41
N SER A 140 0.14 -0.68 19.11
CA SER A 140 -0.50 0.53 19.62
C SER A 140 -0.89 1.46 18.46
N LEU A 141 -1.76 2.44 18.73
CA LEU A 141 -2.16 3.42 17.72
C LEU A 141 -0.94 4.17 17.17
N GLN A 142 -0.03 4.60 18.05
CA GLN A 142 1.18 5.33 17.67
C GLN A 142 2.12 4.51 16.78
N GLU A 143 2.20 3.19 17.01
CA GLU A 143 2.99 2.26 16.21
C GLU A 143 2.35 1.89 14.88
N ASP A 144 1.08 2.27 14.66
CA ASP A 144 0.37 1.99 13.41
C ASP A 144 0.17 3.23 12.54
N LEU A 145 0.68 4.41 12.94
CA LEU A 145 0.56 5.63 12.15
C LEU A 145 1.50 5.61 10.94
N PHE A 146 0.93 5.61 9.73
CA PHE A 146 1.62 5.83 8.47
C PHE A 146 1.69 7.32 8.20
N VAL A 147 2.89 7.90 8.18
CA VAL A 147 3.13 9.33 7.97
C VAL A 147 3.64 9.56 6.54
N PRO A 148 2.78 9.89 5.56
CA PRO A 148 3.18 10.22 4.20
C PRO A 148 3.81 11.63 4.14
N GLU A 149 5.03 11.77 4.67
CA GLU A 149 5.74 13.04 4.75
C GLU A 149 5.88 13.70 3.37
N GLY A 150 5.63 15.01 3.33
CA GLY A 150 5.54 15.78 2.10
C GLY A 150 4.13 16.32 1.92
N LEU A 151 3.64 16.35 0.68
CA LEU A 151 2.28 16.79 0.33
C LEU A 151 1.92 18.24 0.69
N ASN A 152 2.81 19.03 1.29
CA ASN A 152 2.57 20.45 1.62
C ASN A 152 2.15 21.28 0.41
N GLU A 153 2.72 20.95 -0.74
CA GLU A 153 2.43 21.57 -2.05
C GLU A 153 1.12 21.05 -2.68
N THR A 154 0.30 20.28 -1.97
CA THR A 154 -1.03 19.87 -2.46
C THR A 154 -1.81 21.11 -2.88
N TRP A 155 -2.39 21.10 -4.08
CA TRP A 155 -2.95 22.29 -4.69
C TRP A 155 -4.21 21.99 -5.50
N LEU A 156 -4.99 23.04 -5.77
CA LEU A 156 -6.25 22.97 -6.49
C LEU A 156 -6.10 23.57 -7.89
N THR A 157 -6.71 22.93 -8.88
CA THR A 157 -6.80 23.43 -10.26
C THR A 157 -8.17 23.16 -10.86
N ASN A 158 -8.53 23.92 -11.88
CA ASN A 158 -9.68 23.63 -12.77
C ASN A 158 -9.22 23.18 -14.17
N ALA A 159 -7.92 23.12 -14.42
CA ALA A 159 -7.38 22.73 -15.72
C ALA A 159 -7.35 21.20 -15.87
N PHE A 160 -8.12 20.67 -16.82
CA PHE A 160 -8.14 19.25 -17.16
C PHE A 160 -6.76 18.73 -17.57
N GLU A 161 -5.97 19.53 -18.29
CA GLU A 161 -4.61 19.15 -18.70
C GLU A 161 -3.69 18.92 -17.50
N SER A 162 -3.78 19.76 -16.47
CA SER A 162 -3.03 19.56 -15.22
C SER A 162 -3.45 18.28 -14.50
N ALA A 163 -4.76 17.98 -14.49
CA ALA A 163 -5.29 16.75 -13.91
C ALA A 163 -4.82 15.50 -14.65
N VAL A 164 -4.86 15.51 -15.98
CA VAL A 164 -4.36 14.43 -16.84
C VAL A 164 -2.86 14.22 -16.64
N HIS A 165 -2.07 15.29 -16.59
CA HIS A 165 -0.65 15.20 -16.32
C HIS A 165 -0.37 14.61 -14.92
N ALA A 166 -1.09 15.07 -13.89
CA ALA A 166 -0.94 14.56 -12.53
C ALA A 166 -1.33 13.08 -12.41
N LEU A 167 -2.37 12.64 -13.11
CA LEU A 167 -2.80 11.25 -13.16
C LEU A 167 -1.75 10.29 -13.75
N GLN A 168 -0.71 10.82 -14.43
CA GLN A 168 0.46 10.04 -14.85
C GLN A 168 1.43 9.72 -13.71
N SER A 169 1.29 10.38 -12.56
CA SER A 169 2.15 10.20 -11.37
C SER A 169 1.43 9.58 -10.18
N GLY A 170 0.10 9.55 -10.17
CA GLY A 170 -0.68 8.91 -9.12
C GLY A 170 -2.13 9.39 -9.11
N PRO A 171 -2.95 8.90 -8.16
CA PRO A 171 -4.33 9.33 -8.04
C PRO A 171 -4.44 10.80 -7.58
N ILE A 172 -5.54 11.43 -7.97
CA ILE A 172 -5.90 12.81 -7.61
C ILE A 172 -7.30 12.83 -7.02
N ALA A 173 -7.76 13.96 -6.47
CA ALA A 173 -9.16 14.13 -6.11
C ALA A 173 -9.91 14.94 -7.18
N ILE A 174 -11.17 14.63 -7.42
CA ILE A 174 -12.08 15.45 -8.21
C ILE A 174 -13.23 15.96 -7.34
N THR A 175 -13.64 17.20 -7.56
CA THR A 175 -14.85 17.77 -6.96
C THR A 175 -15.84 18.08 -8.06
N PHE A 176 -17.09 17.66 -7.90
CA PHE A 176 -18.15 17.89 -8.87
C PHE A 176 -19.51 18.07 -8.19
N PRO A 177 -20.42 18.85 -8.79
CA PRO A 177 -21.82 18.88 -8.35
C PRO A 177 -22.51 17.55 -8.66
N VAL A 178 -23.16 16.98 -7.65
CA VAL A 178 -24.07 15.85 -7.80
C VAL A 178 -25.46 16.37 -8.10
N TYR A 179 -26.07 15.85 -9.16
CA TYR A 179 -27.47 16.07 -9.52
C TYR A 179 -28.27 14.77 -9.33
N GLU A 180 -29.60 14.87 -9.32
CA GLU A 180 -30.49 13.71 -9.15
C GLU A 180 -30.24 12.60 -10.19
N ASP A 181 -29.82 12.94 -11.41
CA ASP A 181 -29.52 11.91 -12.42
C ASP A 181 -28.26 11.10 -12.12
N PHE A 182 -27.28 11.66 -11.40
CA PHE A 182 -26.05 10.97 -11.03
C PHE A 182 -26.29 9.83 -10.04
N THR A 183 -27.30 9.95 -9.17
CA THR A 183 -27.61 8.88 -8.21
C THR A 183 -28.08 7.60 -8.91
N SER A 184 -28.54 7.72 -10.16
CA SER A 184 -29.00 6.60 -11.00
C SER A 184 -27.95 6.16 -12.05
N TYR A 185 -26.71 6.65 -11.94
CA TYR A 185 -25.63 6.28 -12.86
C TYR A 185 -25.33 4.79 -12.81
N THR A 186 -25.18 4.17 -13.99
CA THR A 186 -24.81 2.76 -14.13
C THR A 186 -23.52 2.56 -14.91
N SER A 187 -23.36 3.24 -16.05
CA SER A 187 -22.19 3.08 -16.92
C SER A 187 -22.03 4.22 -17.93
N GLY A 188 -20.92 4.23 -18.68
CA GLY A 188 -20.60 5.26 -19.68
C GLY A 188 -19.96 6.51 -19.07
N THR A 189 -19.83 7.59 -19.84
CA THR A 189 -19.31 8.86 -19.32
C THR A 189 -20.47 9.73 -18.84
N TYR A 190 -20.51 10.00 -17.54
CA TYR A 190 -21.50 10.89 -16.95
C TYR A 190 -21.32 12.32 -17.44
N SER A 191 -22.44 12.93 -17.81
CA SER A 191 -22.62 14.36 -17.94
C SER A 191 -24.08 14.63 -17.56
N HIS A 192 -24.33 15.73 -16.87
CA HIS A 192 -25.66 16.06 -16.36
C HIS A 192 -26.66 16.27 -17.51
N LYS A 193 -27.86 15.70 -17.36
CA LYS A 193 -28.96 15.74 -18.33
C LYS A 193 -30.26 16.21 -17.72
N TRP A 194 -30.57 15.81 -16.48
CA TRP A 194 -31.83 16.15 -15.83
C TRP A 194 -31.72 16.14 -14.30
N GLY A 195 -32.68 16.78 -13.64
CA GLY A 195 -32.78 16.79 -12.18
C GLY A 195 -32.08 17.97 -11.50
N GLY A 196 -32.44 18.21 -10.24
CA GLY A 196 -31.91 19.30 -9.43
C GLY A 196 -30.50 19.05 -8.90
N PHE A 197 -29.80 20.13 -8.57
CA PHE A 197 -28.56 20.07 -7.79
C PHE A 197 -28.86 19.51 -6.39
N LEU A 198 -28.05 18.56 -5.94
CA LEU A 198 -28.16 17.98 -4.61
C LEU A 198 -27.08 18.52 -3.67
N PHE A 199 -25.81 18.27 -4.00
CA PHE A 199 -24.66 18.69 -3.18
C PHE A 199 -23.35 18.61 -3.98
N TYR A 200 -22.25 19.12 -3.43
CA TYR A 200 -20.91 18.87 -3.97
C TYR A 200 -20.34 17.58 -3.40
N HIS A 201 -19.68 16.79 -4.24
CA HIS A 201 -19.06 15.52 -3.85
C HIS A 201 -17.61 15.46 -4.29
N ILE A 202 -16.81 14.71 -3.53
CA ILE A 202 -15.37 14.54 -3.76
C ILE A 202 -15.06 13.05 -3.90
N CYS A 203 -14.38 12.67 -4.97
CA CYS A 203 -14.00 11.30 -5.26
C CYS A 203 -12.51 11.20 -5.60
N ALA A 204 -11.90 10.06 -5.31
CA ALA A 204 -10.55 9.75 -5.77
C ALA A 204 -10.59 9.29 -7.23
N ALA A 205 -9.82 9.97 -8.07
CA ALA A 205 -9.63 9.68 -9.49
C ALA A 205 -8.31 8.97 -9.73
N PHE A 206 -8.32 7.97 -10.61
CA PHE A 206 -7.19 7.07 -10.86
C PHE A 206 -6.91 6.82 -12.34
N GLY A 207 -7.73 7.39 -13.23
CA GLY A 207 -7.57 7.23 -14.66
C GLY A 207 -8.24 8.36 -15.43
N HIS A 208 -7.96 8.42 -16.74
CA HIS A 208 -8.56 9.42 -17.62
C HIS A 208 -8.74 8.85 -19.04
N GLY A 209 -9.61 9.49 -19.80
CA GLY A 209 -9.68 9.38 -21.25
C GLY A 209 -9.33 10.72 -21.91
N PRO A 210 -9.67 10.88 -23.20
CA PRO A 210 -9.48 12.14 -23.92
C PRO A 210 -10.31 13.30 -23.37
N ASP A 211 -11.50 13.00 -22.82
CA ASP A 211 -12.52 13.97 -22.42
C ASP A 211 -13.23 13.61 -21.10
N PHE A 212 -12.70 12.64 -20.35
CA PHE A 212 -13.28 12.19 -19.08
C PHE A 212 -12.20 11.83 -18.05
N ILE A 213 -12.62 11.79 -16.78
CA ILE A 213 -11.87 11.23 -15.65
C ILE A 213 -12.57 9.97 -15.15
N GLN A 214 -11.80 8.97 -14.75
CA GLN A 214 -12.29 7.77 -14.09
C GLN A 214 -11.99 7.83 -12.59
N ALA A 215 -13.01 7.58 -11.77
CA ALA A 215 -12.94 7.70 -10.31
C ALA A 215 -13.71 6.59 -9.59
N TYR A 216 -13.33 6.34 -8.34
CA TYR A 216 -14.11 5.54 -7.39
C TYR A 216 -15.07 6.42 -6.62
N ASN A 217 -16.29 5.94 -6.44
CA ASN A 217 -17.24 6.55 -5.52
C ASN A 217 -17.13 5.92 -4.13
N SER A 218 -17.70 6.59 -3.13
CA SER A 218 -17.69 6.20 -1.72
C SER A 218 -19.07 5.81 -1.20
N TRP A 219 -19.92 5.21 -2.05
CA TRP A 219 -21.30 4.79 -1.72
C TRP A 219 -21.50 3.26 -1.69
N GLY A 220 -20.43 2.48 -1.65
CA GLY A 220 -20.44 1.02 -1.60
C GLY A 220 -20.45 0.31 -2.96
N GLN A 221 -20.20 -1.00 -2.94
CA GLN A 221 -19.98 -1.83 -4.14
C GLN A 221 -21.25 -2.37 -4.80
N VAL A 222 -22.33 -2.61 -4.05
CA VAL A 222 -23.27 -3.66 -4.46
C VAL A 222 -24.21 -3.25 -5.60
N ASP A 223 -24.55 -1.96 -5.76
CA ASP A 223 -25.55 -1.55 -6.77
C ASP A 223 -25.28 -0.22 -7.50
N TRP A 224 -24.13 0.44 -7.27
CA TRP A 224 -23.87 1.76 -7.85
C TRP A 224 -22.74 1.76 -8.90
N GLY A 225 -23.03 2.32 -10.08
CA GLY A 225 -22.08 2.46 -11.18
C GLY A 225 -21.52 1.14 -11.71
N ALA A 226 -20.27 1.19 -12.20
CA ALA A 226 -19.56 0.03 -12.72
C ALA A 226 -18.65 -0.57 -11.63
N GLY A 227 -19.27 -1.27 -10.67
CA GLY A 227 -18.55 -1.83 -9.51
C GLY A 227 -17.97 -0.75 -8.59
N GLY A 228 -18.73 0.32 -8.34
CA GLY A 228 -18.29 1.47 -7.55
C GLY A 228 -17.46 2.51 -8.33
N THR A 229 -17.12 2.23 -9.60
CA THR A 229 -16.42 3.19 -10.47
C THR A 229 -17.37 3.94 -11.38
N PHE A 230 -16.94 5.12 -11.83
CA PHE A 230 -17.64 5.91 -12.84
C PHE A 230 -16.64 6.69 -13.70
N ASN A 231 -17.05 6.96 -14.94
CA ASN A 231 -16.40 7.97 -15.77
C ASN A 231 -17.24 9.24 -15.71
N ILE A 232 -16.59 10.40 -15.57
CA ILE A 232 -17.24 11.70 -15.58
C ILE A 232 -16.58 12.60 -16.63
N SER A 233 -17.41 13.25 -17.44
CA SER A 233 -16.93 14.22 -18.43
C SER A 233 -16.15 15.33 -17.74
N LYS A 234 -15.05 15.77 -18.36
CA LYS A 234 -14.26 16.90 -17.85
C LYS A 234 -15.09 18.17 -17.63
N ASP A 235 -16.16 18.35 -18.41
CA ASP A 235 -17.04 19.53 -18.35
C ASP A 235 -18.02 19.47 -17.16
N ALA A 236 -18.21 18.30 -16.56
CA ALA A 236 -19.01 18.11 -15.35
C ALA A 236 -18.17 18.26 -14.06
N ILE A 237 -16.84 18.34 -14.17
CA ILE A 237 -15.94 18.47 -13.02
C ILE A 237 -15.71 19.94 -12.70
N ARG A 238 -15.87 20.31 -11.42
CA ARG A 238 -15.66 21.68 -10.93
C ARG A 238 -14.19 21.98 -10.71
N SER A 239 -13.47 21.06 -10.08
CA SER A 239 -12.06 21.22 -9.73
C SER A 239 -11.37 19.89 -9.47
N TYR A 240 -10.05 19.94 -9.51
CA TYR A 240 -9.12 18.85 -9.26
C TYR A 240 -8.21 19.23 -8.10
N ILE A 241 -7.94 18.28 -7.21
CA ILE A 241 -6.99 18.44 -6.10
C ILE A 241 -5.83 17.51 -6.38
N ILE A 242 -4.66 18.11 -6.60
CA ILE A 242 -3.43 17.42 -6.97
C ILE A 242 -2.57 17.28 -5.72
N PRO A 243 -2.28 16.04 -5.26
CA PRO A 243 -1.40 15.82 -4.13
C PRO A 243 -0.02 16.41 -4.42
N GLY A 244 0.58 17.05 -3.41
CA GLY A 244 1.97 17.47 -3.48
C GLY A 244 2.90 16.26 -3.58
N ARG A 245 4.20 16.51 -3.74
CA ARG A 245 5.18 15.43 -3.80
C ARG A 245 5.27 14.70 -2.45
N LEU A 246 5.17 13.38 -2.49
CA LEU A 246 5.53 12.51 -1.36
C LEU A 246 7.07 12.42 -1.26
N LEU A 247 7.60 12.64 -0.05
CA LEU A 247 9.04 12.62 0.21
C LEU A 247 9.46 11.35 0.94
N SER A 248 8.67 10.89 1.91
CA SER A 248 8.89 9.65 2.65
C SER A 248 7.55 9.08 3.16
N ILE A 249 7.56 7.85 3.67
CA ILE A 249 6.40 7.23 4.35
C ILE A 249 6.64 7.06 5.85
N GLY A 250 7.54 7.88 6.42
CA GLY A 250 7.90 7.82 7.82
C GLY A 250 8.68 6.56 8.19
N ASN A 251 8.37 5.98 9.35
CA ASN A 251 9.18 4.96 9.99
C ASN A 251 9.16 3.62 9.22
N GLU A 252 10.32 3.15 8.78
CA GLU A 252 10.49 1.86 8.07
C GLU A 252 9.96 0.64 8.85
N ARG A 253 9.77 0.78 10.17
CA ARG A 253 9.29 -0.27 11.10
C ARG A 253 7.80 -0.63 10.97
N LEU A 254 7.03 0.11 10.16
CA LEU A 254 5.59 -0.12 9.96
C LEU A 254 5.28 -1.35 9.10
N TYR A 255 6.30 -2.04 8.64
CA TYR A 255 6.19 -3.18 7.74
C TYR A 255 6.96 -4.39 8.30
N PRO A 256 6.44 -5.62 8.07
CA PRO A 256 5.16 -5.92 7.44
C PRO A 256 3.96 -5.49 8.29
N LEU A 257 2.83 -5.18 7.64
CA LEU A 257 1.55 -4.97 8.33
C LEU A 257 1.18 -6.19 9.18
N PRO A 258 0.46 -6.01 10.30
CA PRO A 258 -0.10 -7.12 11.03
C PRO A 258 -0.95 -7.98 10.12
N PHE A 259 -0.92 -9.29 10.33
CA PHE A 259 -1.74 -10.24 9.56
C PHE A 259 -1.47 -10.22 8.04
N SER A 260 -0.29 -9.73 7.60
CA SER A 260 0.10 -9.84 6.20
C SER A 260 0.38 -11.30 5.82
N ASN A 261 -0.07 -11.71 4.62
CA ASN A 261 0.19 -13.03 4.05
C ASN A 261 1.65 -13.15 3.56
N ARG A 262 2.61 -13.07 4.48
CA ARG A 262 4.05 -13.24 4.20
C ARG A 262 4.58 -14.55 4.76
N PRO A 263 5.72 -15.03 4.22
CA PRO A 263 6.41 -16.15 4.83
C PRO A 263 6.83 -15.78 6.25
N THR A 264 6.51 -16.61 7.22
CA THR A 264 7.05 -16.51 8.57
C THR A 264 8.36 -17.27 8.70
N VAL A 265 8.55 -18.30 7.87
CA VAL A 265 9.75 -19.14 7.86
C VAL A 265 10.14 -19.44 6.41
N VAL A 266 11.43 -19.28 6.11
CA VAL A 266 12.05 -19.71 4.87
C VAL A 266 13.09 -20.77 5.21
N THR A 267 12.93 -21.97 4.68
CA THR A 267 13.89 -23.06 4.89
C THR A 267 14.87 -23.10 3.73
N LEU A 268 16.17 -22.95 4.02
CA LEU A 268 17.25 -23.13 3.06
C LEU A 268 17.89 -24.51 3.21
N SER A 269 18.28 -25.12 2.10
CA SER A 269 18.97 -26.42 2.10
C SER A 269 19.92 -26.55 0.92
N GLY A 270 20.85 -27.52 1.00
CA GLY A 270 21.69 -27.96 -0.12
C GLY A 270 23.00 -27.20 -0.30
N PHE A 271 23.28 -26.19 0.54
CA PHE A 271 24.59 -25.53 0.57
C PHE A 271 25.65 -26.42 1.23
N GLN A 272 26.91 -26.29 0.83
CA GLN A 272 28.02 -27.03 1.46
C GLN A 272 28.39 -26.45 2.82
N ASN A 273 28.30 -25.13 2.96
CA ASN A 273 28.41 -24.46 4.24
C ASN A 273 27.13 -24.69 5.04
N GLU A 274 27.23 -25.59 6.02
CA GLU A 274 26.10 -26.00 6.85
C GLU A 274 25.49 -24.86 7.67
N LEU A 275 26.21 -23.76 7.91
CA LEU A 275 25.64 -22.56 8.53
C LEU A 275 24.55 -21.91 7.67
N LEU A 276 24.63 -22.04 6.34
CA LEU A 276 23.65 -21.42 5.44
C LEU A 276 22.34 -22.22 5.38
N ASN A 277 22.35 -23.49 5.80
CA ASN A 277 21.19 -24.36 5.80
C ASN A 277 20.34 -24.18 7.06
N GLY A 278 19.04 -24.49 6.97
CA GLY A 278 18.11 -24.47 8.11
C GLY A 278 16.96 -23.48 7.96
N GLU A 279 16.25 -23.25 9.06
CA GLU A 279 15.11 -22.35 9.12
C GLU A 279 15.54 -20.90 9.36
N TYR A 280 15.10 -20.02 8.47
CA TYR A 280 15.24 -18.59 8.61
C TYR A 280 13.89 -18.01 8.98
N HIS A 281 13.80 -17.44 10.17
CA HIS A 281 12.58 -16.85 10.69
C HIS A 281 12.53 -15.37 10.34
N GLU A 282 11.34 -14.85 10.06
CA GLU A 282 11.15 -13.41 9.98
C GLU A 282 11.51 -12.80 11.35
N GLY A 283 12.53 -11.94 11.38
CA GLY A 283 13.11 -11.44 12.63
C GLY A 283 13.36 -9.94 12.56
N GLY A 284 12.72 -9.20 13.47
CA GLY A 284 12.79 -7.73 13.51
C GLY A 284 12.08 -7.07 12.32
N ALA A 285 11.59 -5.84 12.50
CA ALA A 285 10.97 -5.04 11.45
C ALA A 285 11.98 -4.56 10.37
N ALA A 286 13.05 -5.33 10.12
CA ALA A 286 14.12 -4.97 9.20
C ALA A 286 13.68 -5.27 7.77
N ILE A 287 13.59 -4.22 6.98
CA ILE A 287 13.40 -4.30 5.53
C ILE A 287 14.69 -3.86 4.87
N VAL A 288 15.08 -4.60 3.85
CA VAL A 288 16.16 -4.24 2.95
C VAL A 288 15.57 -4.18 1.54
N ASN A 289 15.70 -3.03 0.89
CA ASN A 289 15.37 -2.88 -0.52
C ASN A 289 13.98 -3.41 -0.89
N GLN A 290 12.96 -3.08 -0.09
CA GLN A 290 11.59 -3.52 -0.34
C GLN A 290 11.40 -5.06 -0.25
N HIS A 291 12.20 -5.76 0.57
CA HIS A 291 12.01 -7.18 0.92
C HIS A 291 12.15 -7.39 2.44
N SER A 292 11.30 -8.26 3.03
CA SER A 292 11.51 -8.76 4.40
C SER A 292 12.85 -9.50 4.43
N VAL A 293 13.58 -9.35 5.54
CA VAL A 293 14.76 -10.16 5.82
C VAL A 293 14.42 -11.31 6.75
N TYR A 294 15.20 -12.38 6.68
CA TYR A 294 14.98 -13.57 7.49
C TYR A 294 16.28 -13.97 8.17
N TRP A 295 16.20 -14.34 9.44
CA TRP A 295 17.35 -14.64 10.27
C TRP A 295 17.38 -16.10 10.66
N ASN A 296 18.57 -16.68 10.63
CA ASN A 296 18.84 -17.97 11.25
C ASN A 296 19.80 -17.73 12.41
N TRP A 297 19.30 -17.93 13.63
CA TRP A 297 20.06 -17.78 14.87
C TRP A 297 20.60 -19.11 15.41
N HIS A 298 20.45 -20.19 14.65
CA HIS A 298 20.90 -21.54 15.03
C HIS A 298 20.42 -21.98 16.43
N GLY A 299 19.17 -21.64 16.76
CA GLY A 299 18.54 -22.00 18.03
C GLY A 299 18.95 -21.15 19.24
N LYS A 300 19.70 -20.05 19.04
CA LYS A 300 20.17 -19.15 20.10
C LYS A 300 19.54 -17.76 19.94
N ASP A 301 18.28 -17.64 20.31
CA ASP A 301 17.57 -16.34 20.34
C ASP A 301 18.15 -15.44 21.45
N SER A 302 19.10 -14.59 21.08
CA SER A 302 19.79 -13.68 22.01
C SER A 302 20.13 -12.34 21.35
N PHE A 303 20.12 -11.26 22.14
CA PHE A 303 20.62 -9.95 21.73
C PHE A 303 21.89 -9.60 22.53
N PRO A 304 23.02 -9.25 21.90
CA PRO A 304 23.24 -9.14 20.44
C PRO A 304 23.18 -10.50 19.71
N PRO A 305 22.95 -10.51 18.38
CA PRO A 305 22.88 -11.74 17.61
C PRO A 305 24.14 -12.59 17.77
N PRO A 306 24.02 -13.93 17.88
CA PRO A 306 25.17 -14.83 17.91
C PRO A 306 26.12 -14.61 16.72
N PRO A 307 27.45 -14.80 16.88
CA PRO A 307 28.42 -14.63 15.78
C PRO A 307 28.18 -15.54 14.58
N ASP A 308 27.52 -16.69 14.78
CA ASP A 308 27.12 -17.65 13.76
C ASP A 308 25.82 -17.27 13.04
N THR A 309 25.21 -16.12 13.34
CA THR A 309 23.95 -15.68 12.72
C THR A 309 24.06 -15.51 11.21
N CYS A 310 23.08 -16.06 10.49
CA CYS A 310 22.89 -15.83 9.06
C CYS A 310 21.68 -14.94 8.77
N LEU A 311 21.76 -14.18 7.69
CA LEU A 311 20.73 -13.29 7.17
C LEU A 311 20.43 -13.61 5.71
N LEU A 312 19.16 -13.87 5.40
CA LEU A 312 18.62 -13.94 4.05
C LEU A 312 17.94 -12.60 3.70
N TYR A 313 18.34 -11.97 2.61
CA TYR A 313 17.83 -10.66 2.18
C TYR A 313 17.85 -10.50 0.65
N TRP A 314 17.20 -9.44 0.15
CA TRP A 314 17.22 -9.08 -1.27
C TRP A 314 18.22 -7.96 -1.57
N CYS A 315 19.08 -8.17 -2.56
CA CYS A 315 19.96 -7.13 -3.09
C CYS A 315 19.36 -6.54 -4.38
N ASP A 316 18.94 -5.28 -4.34
CA ASP A 316 18.34 -4.63 -5.51
C ASP A 316 19.34 -4.39 -6.64
N ARG A 317 20.59 -4.07 -6.31
CA ARG A 317 21.66 -3.81 -7.30
C ARG A 317 21.91 -5.00 -8.22
N SER A 318 21.86 -6.20 -7.66
CA SER A 318 22.11 -7.46 -8.39
C SER A 318 20.83 -8.20 -8.80
N LYS A 319 19.68 -7.78 -8.24
CA LYS A 319 18.37 -8.42 -8.41
C LYS A 319 18.41 -9.91 -8.01
N GLN A 320 19.01 -10.20 -6.86
CA GLN A 320 19.22 -11.56 -6.32
C GLN A 320 18.84 -11.62 -4.84
N TRP A 321 18.34 -12.78 -4.41
CA TRP A 321 18.32 -13.15 -2.98
C TRP A 321 19.72 -13.56 -2.56
N MET A 322 20.15 -13.11 -1.38
CA MET A 322 21.48 -13.32 -0.83
C MET A 322 21.40 -13.84 0.59
N VAL A 323 22.31 -14.74 0.93
CA VAL A 323 22.56 -15.18 2.30
C VAL A 323 23.95 -14.72 2.69
N VAL A 324 24.06 -14.11 3.87
CA VAL A 324 25.33 -13.72 4.48
C VAL A 324 25.38 -14.23 5.91
N SER A 325 26.50 -14.82 6.29
CA SER A 325 26.84 -15.30 7.63
C SER A 325 27.69 -14.25 8.36
N HIS A 326 27.86 -14.42 9.67
CA HIS A 326 28.65 -13.54 10.53
C HIS A 326 28.08 -12.13 10.67
N ALA A 327 27.06 -11.99 11.54
CA ALA A 327 26.50 -10.74 12.04
C ALA A 327 26.62 -9.55 11.05
N PRO A 328 25.84 -9.55 9.96
CA PRO A 328 26.00 -8.58 8.89
C PRO A 328 25.73 -7.16 9.38
N GLU A 329 26.50 -6.19 8.87
CA GLU A 329 26.20 -4.77 9.02
C GLU A 329 24.93 -4.46 8.21
N LEU A 330 23.77 -4.61 8.86
CA LEU A 330 22.47 -4.33 8.25
C LEU A 330 22.42 -2.92 7.65
N ASP A 331 23.10 -1.96 8.27
CA ASP A 331 23.20 -0.59 7.77
C ASP A 331 23.97 -0.49 6.43
N SER A 332 25.02 -1.28 6.25
CA SER A 332 25.76 -1.35 4.98
C SER A 332 24.90 -1.96 3.87
N ILE A 333 24.16 -3.01 4.19
CA ILE A 333 23.19 -3.63 3.28
C ILE A 333 22.08 -2.64 2.88
N LYS A 334 21.54 -1.89 3.85
CA LYS A 334 20.55 -0.83 3.62
C LYS A 334 21.09 0.31 2.75
N GLN A 335 22.39 0.61 2.84
CA GLN A 335 23.08 1.57 1.96
C GLN A 335 23.40 0.99 0.57
N GLY A 336 22.94 -0.23 0.27
CA GLY A 336 23.04 -0.85 -1.04
C GLY A 336 24.30 -1.70 -1.25
N ALA A 337 25.04 -2.02 -0.18
CA ALA A 337 26.03 -3.10 -0.24
C ALA A 337 25.32 -4.44 -0.40
N CYS A 338 25.99 -5.38 -1.07
CA CYS A 338 25.45 -6.71 -1.34
C CYS A 338 26.43 -7.81 -0.94
N PRO A 339 26.83 -7.91 0.34
CA PRO A 339 27.65 -9.01 0.84
C PRO A 339 26.90 -10.33 0.75
N TRP A 340 27.56 -11.39 0.33
CA TRP A 340 26.92 -12.70 0.16
C TRP A 340 27.94 -13.82 0.36
N ASP A 341 27.52 -14.86 1.07
CA ASP A 341 28.16 -16.17 1.07
C ASP A 341 27.45 -17.12 0.10
N ALA A 342 26.14 -16.92 -0.09
CA ALA A 342 25.38 -17.56 -1.16
C ALA A 342 24.41 -16.59 -1.84
N ARG A 343 24.11 -16.80 -3.12
CA ARG A 343 23.15 -15.98 -3.88
C ARG A 343 22.33 -16.79 -4.88
N SER A 344 21.08 -16.38 -5.04
CA SER A 344 20.17 -16.93 -6.06
C SER A 344 20.60 -16.51 -7.46
N PRO A 345 20.01 -17.08 -8.52
CA PRO A 345 20.04 -16.48 -9.85
C PRO A 345 19.43 -15.08 -9.85
N THR A 346 19.74 -14.30 -10.89
CA THR A 346 19.12 -12.99 -11.13
C THR A 346 17.64 -13.19 -11.46
N ILE A 347 16.78 -12.50 -10.73
CA ILE A 347 15.31 -12.61 -10.85
C ILE A 347 14.76 -11.24 -11.24
N PRO A 348 13.87 -11.14 -12.25
CA PRO A 348 13.20 -9.88 -12.58
C PRO A 348 12.48 -9.31 -11.36
N MET A 349 12.55 -8.00 -11.14
CA MET A 349 11.97 -7.36 -9.96
C MET A 349 10.47 -7.65 -9.77
N ARG A 350 9.70 -7.81 -10.86
CA ARG A 350 8.28 -8.20 -10.80
C ARG A 350 8.03 -9.61 -10.23
N ARG A 351 9.09 -10.41 -10.06
CA ARG A 351 9.09 -11.80 -9.61
C ARG A 351 10.00 -12.02 -8.40
N SER A 352 10.49 -10.95 -7.77
CA SER A 352 11.45 -11.03 -6.65
C SER A 352 10.83 -11.62 -5.38
N SER A 353 9.51 -11.75 -5.27
CA SER A 353 8.85 -12.36 -4.10
C SER A 353 9.21 -13.84 -3.96
N LEU A 354 9.38 -14.32 -2.72
CA LEU A 354 9.69 -15.73 -2.44
C LEU A 354 8.68 -16.72 -3.04
N LYS A 355 7.39 -16.34 -3.14
CA LYS A 355 6.36 -17.15 -3.80
C LYS A 355 6.67 -17.46 -5.28
N HIS A 356 7.20 -16.47 -6.00
CA HIS A 356 7.58 -16.62 -7.40
C HIS A 356 8.91 -17.35 -7.55
N VAL A 357 9.87 -17.10 -6.66
CA VAL A 357 11.17 -17.80 -6.67
C VAL A 357 10.99 -19.31 -6.52
N VAL A 358 10.15 -19.75 -5.59
CA VAL A 358 9.85 -21.18 -5.39
C VAL A 358 9.18 -21.81 -6.62
N ALA A 359 8.32 -21.07 -7.32
CA ALA A 359 7.58 -21.56 -8.48
C ALA A 359 8.41 -21.59 -9.78
N GLU A 360 9.45 -20.76 -9.91
CA GLU A 360 10.23 -20.59 -11.14
C GLU A 360 11.61 -21.25 -11.13
N LEU A 361 12.03 -21.86 -10.02
CA LEU A 361 13.28 -22.63 -9.98
C LEU A 361 13.12 -23.98 -10.71
N SER A 362 13.06 -23.92 -12.04
CA SER A 362 13.24 -25.05 -12.93
C SER A 362 14.74 -25.32 -13.10
N PHE A 363 15.29 -26.25 -12.31
CA PHE A 363 16.48 -27.12 -12.47
C PHE A 363 17.79 -26.66 -13.18
N ALA A 364 17.89 -25.50 -13.83
CA ALA A 364 18.95 -25.23 -14.82
C ALA A 364 20.02 -24.21 -14.40
N GLN A 365 19.84 -23.45 -13.32
CA GLN A 365 20.82 -22.44 -12.89
C GLN A 365 20.83 -22.29 -11.36
N GLY A 366 21.14 -23.33 -10.58
CA GLY A 366 21.04 -23.26 -9.11
C GLY A 366 21.86 -22.16 -8.44
N TRP A 367 21.76 -22.05 -7.11
CA TRP A 367 22.40 -21.00 -6.33
C TRP A 367 23.93 -21.05 -6.44
N LEU A 368 24.58 -19.90 -6.27
CA LEU A 368 26.03 -19.79 -6.16
C LEU A 368 26.44 -19.69 -4.70
N GLU A 369 27.53 -20.35 -4.33
CA GLU A 369 28.07 -20.36 -2.97
C GLU A 369 29.58 -20.07 -2.98
N GLN A 370 30.05 -19.21 -2.06
CA GLN A 370 31.48 -18.96 -1.86
C GLN A 370 32.14 -20.14 -1.15
N SER A 371 33.40 -20.43 -1.49
CA SER A 371 34.19 -21.39 -0.74
C SER A 371 34.60 -20.79 0.62
N GLY A 372 34.55 -21.58 1.68
CA GLY A 372 34.92 -21.14 3.04
C GLY A 372 36.38 -20.65 3.22
N ALA A 373 37.20 -20.73 2.16
CA ALA A 373 38.58 -20.23 2.12
C ALA A 373 38.74 -18.98 1.21
N GLY A 374 37.64 -18.33 0.81
CA GLY A 374 37.64 -16.96 0.28
C GLY A 374 38.10 -16.76 -1.17
N THR A 375 38.31 -17.82 -1.97
CA THR A 375 38.83 -17.68 -3.34
C THR A 375 38.09 -18.44 -4.44
N GLY A 376 37.04 -19.23 -4.12
CA GLY A 376 36.27 -20.02 -5.09
C GLY A 376 34.77 -19.74 -5.04
N VAL A 377 34.08 -19.85 -6.18
CA VAL A 377 32.61 -19.82 -6.28
C VAL A 377 32.15 -21.11 -6.91
N HIS A 378 31.19 -21.78 -6.27
CA HIS A 378 30.66 -23.06 -6.73
C HIS A 378 29.18 -22.95 -7.07
N VAL A 379 28.79 -23.53 -8.20
CA VAL A 379 27.38 -23.71 -8.54
C VAL A 379 26.82 -24.83 -7.67
N ARG A 380 25.68 -24.58 -7.03
CA ARG A 380 24.91 -25.53 -6.24
C ARG A 380 23.52 -25.72 -6.87
N PRO A 381 23.40 -26.64 -7.85
CA PRO A 381 22.14 -26.87 -8.58
C PRO A 381 20.95 -27.21 -7.69
N HIS A 382 21.22 -27.84 -6.54
CA HIS A 382 20.21 -28.33 -5.59
C HIS A 382 20.12 -27.47 -4.33
N ALA A 383 20.92 -26.41 -4.20
CA ALA A 383 20.83 -25.52 -3.06
C ALA A 383 19.84 -24.38 -3.30
N GLY A 384 19.27 -23.88 -2.22
CA GLY A 384 18.40 -22.71 -2.23
C GLY A 384 17.23 -22.85 -1.28
N ILE A 385 16.12 -22.21 -1.65
CA ILE A 385 14.86 -22.24 -0.89
C ILE A 385 14.18 -23.60 -1.08
N ALA A 386 14.11 -24.36 -0.01
CA ALA A 386 13.50 -25.69 0.03
C ALA A 386 12.02 -25.63 0.40
N HIS A 387 11.66 -24.74 1.33
CA HIS A 387 10.30 -24.60 1.86
C HIS A 387 10.03 -23.16 2.31
N VAL A 388 8.77 -22.76 2.24
CA VAL A 388 8.30 -21.43 2.66
C VAL A 388 7.00 -21.61 3.44
N ALA A 389 7.04 -21.37 4.75
CA ALA A 389 5.87 -21.40 5.62
C ALA A 389 5.27 -20.00 5.73
N TRP A 390 3.95 -19.90 5.74
CA TRP A 390 3.20 -18.64 5.81
C TRP A 390 2.42 -18.59 7.12
N LYS A 391 2.24 -17.40 7.72
CA LYS A 391 1.32 -17.25 8.84
C LYS A 391 -0.10 -17.52 8.32
N SER A 392 -0.78 -18.50 8.89
CA SER A 392 -2.19 -18.82 8.62
C SER A 392 -3.12 -17.78 9.21
#